data_AF-A0A9D6QU89-F1
#
_entry.id   AF-A0A9D6QU89-F1
#
_cell.length_a   1.000
_cell.length_b   1.000
_cell.length_c   1.000
_cell.angle_alpha   90.00
_cell.angle_beta   90.00
_cell.angle_gamma   90.00
#
_symmetry.space_group_name_H-M   'P 1'
#
loop_
_entity.id
_entity.type
_entity.pdbx_description
1 polymer ?
#
loop_
_entity_poly.entity_id
_entity_poly.type
_entity_poly.pdbx_seq_one_letter_code
_entity_poly.pdbx_strand_id
1 'polypeptide(L)'
;RHSALALTRLGPSFATAKEAVSAEVRTLLRRLPALLDCRFSDGTPFAAPDTRSWIEREVSLSGDGSAPPASAAKESDRLAEVREKADLLLRERKAKEAIALYHGKIAEAPASRDRFVLRLELARLSLQSGFPRLAFSQLDALDREMDRYALEEWDPPLALEVLRVFWSVLKRLREDVQDGGGEWDHRAEMVRVRICRLDPIMALELGGK
;
A
#
# COMPACT_ATOMS: atom_id res chain seq x y z
N ARG A 1 -23.33 9.39 17.47
CA ARG A 1 -23.73 9.97 18.77
C ARG A 1 -23.75 8.97 19.93
N HIS A 2 -24.70 8.02 20.01
CA HIS A 2 -24.87 7.18 21.21
C HIS A 2 -23.61 6.39 21.60
N SER A 3 -22.88 5.84 20.63
CA SER A 3 -21.61 5.16 20.88
C SER A 3 -20.55 6.10 21.46
N ALA A 4 -20.41 7.34 20.95
CA ALA A 4 -19.47 8.33 21.48
C ALA A 4 -19.84 8.76 22.92
N LEU A 5 -21.14 8.87 23.23
CA LEU A 5 -21.62 9.14 24.59
C LEU A 5 -21.33 7.97 25.54
N ALA A 6 -21.54 6.74 25.08
CA ALA A 6 -21.20 5.55 25.86
C ALA A 6 -19.70 5.50 26.18
N LEU A 7 -18.84 5.75 25.18
CA LEU A 7 -17.40 5.82 25.36
C LEU A 7 -16.98 6.94 26.33
N THR A 8 -17.68 8.08 26.31
CA THR A 8 -17.45 9.15 27.28
C THR A 8 -17.80 8.70 28.71
N ARG A 9 -18.89 7.94 28.87
CA ARG A 9 -19.33 7.42 30.19
C ARG A 9 -18.45 6.28 30.71
N LEU A 10 -17.78 5.54 29.83
CA LEU A 10 -16.83 4.49 30.21
C LEU A 10 -15.51 5.03 30.78
N GLY A 11 -15.26 6.34 30.64
CA GLY A 11 -14.16 7.03 31.29
C GLY A 11 -12.98 7.37 30.36
N PRO A 12 -11.92 7.99 30.92
CA PRO A 12 -10.85 8.62 30.13
C PRO A 12 -9.97 7.63 29.36
N SER A 13 -9.92 6.36 29.78
CA SER A 13 -9.20 5.30 29.06
C SER A 13 -9.75 5.03 27.65
N PHE A 14 -11.00 5.41 27.39
CA PHE A 14 -11.66 5.24 26.08
C PHE A 14 -11.73 6.55 25.27
N ALA A 15 -11.02 7.60 25.68
CA ALA A 15 -10.99 8.87 24.98
C ALA A 15 -10.48 8.74 23.53
N THR A 16 -9.47 7.89 23.30
CA THR A 16 -8.94 7.59 21.95
C THR A 16 -9.98 6.90 21.06
N ALA A 17 -10.74 5.95 21.62
CA ALA A 17 -11.82 5.28 20.90
C ALA A 17 -12.97 6.24 20.57
N LYS A 18 -13.31 7.15 21.50
CA LYS A 18 -14.30 8.20 21.26
C LYS A 18 -13.86 9.09 20.09
N GLU A 19 -12.61 9.54 20.09
CA GLU A 19 -12.08 10.39 19.03
C GLU A 19 -12.06 9.69 17.69
N ALA A 20 -11.70 8.40 17.64
CA ALA A 20 -11.76 7.61 16.42
C ALA A 20 -13.18 7.57 15.82
N VAL A 21 -14.20 7.34 16.65
CA VAL A 21 -15.61 7.36 16.20
C VAL A 21 -16.02 8.73 15.66
N SER A 22 -15.62 9.81 16.34
CA SER A 22 -15.90 11.18 15.89
C SER A 22 -15.18 11.51 14.57
N ALA A 23 -13.94 11.06 14.40
CA ALA A 23 -13.14 11.27 13.20
C ALA A 23 -13.73 10.53 11.98
N GLU A 24 -14.19 9.29 12.13
CA GLU A 24 -14.84 8.55 11.04
C GLU A 24 -16.16 9.21 10.60
N VAL A 25 -16.97 9.68 11.55
CA VAL A 25 -18.19 10.45 11.24
C VAL A 25 -17.85 11.73 10.48
N ARG A 26 -16.77 12.44 10.86
CA ARG A 26 -16.27 13.62 10.15
C ARG A 26 -15.91 13.30 8.71
N THR A 27 -15.16 12.22 8.49
CA THR A 27 -14.73 11.78 7.15
C THR A 27 -15.92 11.40 6.28
N LEU A 28 -16.90 10.70 6.83
CA LEU A 28 -18.14 10.34 6.12
C LEU A 28 -18.90 11.59 5.66
N LEU A 29 -19.08 12.58 6.55
CA LEU A 29 -19.83 13.80 6.24
C LEU A 29 -19.07 14.73 5.28
N ARG A 30 -17.73 14.73 5.29
CA ARG A 30 -16.94 15.41 4.26
C ARG A 30 -17.14 14.81 2.87
N ARG A 31 -17.21 13.48 2.78
CA ARG A 31 -17.44 12.77 1.50
C ARG A 31 -18.86 12.94 0.99
N LEU A 32 -19.84 12.96 1.91
CA LEU A 32 -21.26 12.96 1.59
C LEU A 32 -22.00 13.99 2.46
N PRO A 33 -21.85 15.29 2.19
CA PRO A 33 -22.45 16.35 3.01
C PRO A 33 -23.98 16.30 2.99
N ALA A 34 -24.56 15.86 1.87
CA ALA A 34 -26.00 15.74 1.68
C ALA A 34 -26.67 14.71 2.62
N LEU A 35 -25.91 13.82 3.27
CA LEU A 35 -26.46 12.82 4.19
C LEU A 35 -27.21 13.44 5.36
N LEU A 36 -26.83 14.65 5.78
CA LEU A 36 -27.52 15.33 6.89
C LEU A 36 -28.96 15.66 6.55
N ASP A 37 -29.27 15.88 5.27
CA ASP A 37 -30.60 16.27 4.79
C ASP A 37 -31.43 15.08 4.27
N CYS A 38 -30.83 13.90 4.21
CA CYS A 38 -31.52 12.68 3.82
C CYS A 38 -32.55 12.20 4.87
N ARG A 39 -33.57 11.52 4.37
CA ARG A 39 -34.63 10.89 5.16
C ARG A 39 -34.80 9.45 4.71
N PHE A 40 -35.18 8.58 5.64
CA PHE A 40 -35.59 7.21 5.34
C PHE A 40 -36.94 7.22 4.61
N SER A 41 -37.32 6.07 4.04
CA SER A 41 -38.57 5.91 3.28
C SER A 41 -39.84 6.15 4.11
N ASP A 42 -39.73 6.08 5.44
CA ASP A 42 -40.78 6.39 6.41
C ASP A 42 -40.84 7.88 6.80
N GLY A 43 -39.97 8.72 6.23
CA GLY A 43 -39.87 10.16 6.51
C GLY A 43 -38.97 10.52 7.70
N THR A 44 -38.46 9.53 8.44
CA THR A 44 -37.55 9.73 9.58
C THR A 44 -36.23 10.34 9.08
N PRO A 45 -35.73 11.45 9.66
CA PRO A 45 -34.46 12.03 9.23
C PRO A 45 -33.28 11.12 9.58
N PHE A 46 -32.29 11.05 8.70
CA PHE A 46 -31.05 10.30 8.94
C PHE A 46 -30.30 10.80 10.17
N ALA A 47 -30.30 12.12 10.38
CA ALA A 47 -29.77 12.76 11.58
C ALA A 47 -30.91 13.48 12.32
N ALA A 48 -31.29 12.93 13.48
CA ALA A 48 -32.20 13.62 14.40
C ALA A 48 -31.63 14.97 14.86
N PRO A 49 -32.46 15.93 15.28
CA PRO A 49 -32.01 17.27 15.69
C PRO A 49 -30.85 17.25 16.70
N ASP A 50 -30.95 16.41 17.74
CA ASP A 50 -29.88 16.27 18.72
C ASP A 50 -28.57 15.70 18.15
N THR A 51 -28.66 14.88 17.10
CA THR A 51 -27.50 14.28 16.45
C THR A 51 -26.82 15.32 15.57
N ARG A 52 -27.59 16.19 14.90
CA ARG A 52 -27.05 17.36 14.19
C ARG A 52 -26.31 18.29 15.15
N SER A 53 -26.91 18.64 16.29
CA SER A 53 -26.23 19.48 17.29
C SER A 53 -24.99 18.81 17.89
N TRP A 54 -24.98 17.48 18.05
CA TRP A 54 -23.77 16.76 18.48
C TRP A 54 -22.65 16.82 17.42
N ILE A 55 -23.00 16.70 16.13
CA ILE A 55 -22.05 16.83 15.02
C ILE A 55 -21.45 18.24 15.00
N GLU A 56 -22.28 19.29 15.06
CA GLU A 56 -21.81 20.67 15.05
C GLU A 56 -20.87 20.97 16.23
N ARG A 57 -21.18 20.46 17.43
CA ARG A 57 -20.38 20.72 18.64
C ARG A 57 -19.11 19.88 18.75
N GLU A 58 -19.18 18.59 18.45
CA GLU A 58 -18.08 17.65 18.74
C GLU A 58 -17.34 17.18 17.49
N VAL A 59 -17.98 17.23 16.32
CA VAL A 59 -17.38 16.77 15.05
C VAL A 59 -16.84 17.96 14.25
N SER A 60 -17.50 19.12 14.26
CA SER A 60 -17.15 20.29 13.45
C SER A 60 -16.22 21.32 14.13
N LEU A 61 -15.99 21.27 15.45
CA LEU A 61 -15.22 22.30 16.18
C LEU A 61 -13.74 21.97 16.46
N SER A 62 -13.13 21.00 15.79
CA SER A 62 -11.69 20.78 15.91
C SER A 62 -11.12 20.13 14.66
N GLY A 63 -10.28 20.89 13.96
CA GLY A 63 -9.31 20.35 13.02
C GLY A 63 -9.62 20.60 11.55
N ASP A 64 -9.11 21.74 11.08
CA ASP A 64 -8.60 21.93 9.71
C ASP A 64 -7.36 21.06 9.43
N GLY A 65 -7.39 19.82 9.95
CA GLY A 65 -6.41 18.78 9.71
C GLY A 65 -6.94 17.92 8.58
N SER A 66 -6.42 18.18 7.38
CA SER A 66 -6.39 17.20 6.32
C SER A 66 -5.79 15.90 6.87
N ALA A 67 -6.62 14.86 6.98
CA ALA A 67 -6.14 13.51 7.14
C ALA A 67 -7.02 12.64 6.23
N PRO A 68 -6.46 12.06 5.15
CA PRO A 68 -7.08 10.94 4.45
C PRO A 68 -7.21 9.77 5.45
N PRO A 69 -7.93 8.67 5.12
CA PRO A 69 -8.14 7.56 6.05
C PRO A 69 -6.84 7.19 6.78
N ALA A 70 -6.84 7.35 8.10
CA ALA A 70 -5.65 7.36 8.95
C ALA A 70 -4.90 6.02 9.00
N SER A 71 -5.44 4.96 8.39
CA SER A 71 -4.72 3.70 8.17
C SER A 71 -3.85 3.79 6.92
N ALA A 72 -4.41 4.09 5.75
CA ALA A 72 -3.64 4.14 4.49
C ALA A 72 -2.61 5.29 4.44
N ALA A 73 -2.92 6.44 5.02
CA ALA A 73 -1.97 7.56 5.08
C ALA A 73 -0.78 7.25 6.00
N LYS A 74 -1.03 6.69 7.19
CA LYS A 74 0.04 6.28 8.12
C LYS A 74 0.84 5.09 7.60
N GLU A 75 0.23 4.19 6.83
CA GLU A 75 0.90 3.08 6.14
C GLU A 75 1.91 3.60 5.11
N SER A 76 1.46 4.54 4.28
CA SER A 76 2.28 5.19 3.26
C SER A 76 3.44 5.95 3.90
N ASP A 77 3.20 6.67 5.00
CA ASP A 77 4.23 7.40 5.73
C ASP A 77 5.27 6.44 6.35
N ARG A 78 4.82 5.35 6.97
CA ARG A 78 5.73 4.33 7.54
C ARG A 78 6.59 3.67 6.49
N LEU A 79 6.03 3.36 5.32
CA LEU A 79 6.78 2.78 4.21
C LEU A 79 7.81 3.79 3.66
N ALA A 80 7.43 5.07 3.55
CA ALA A 80 8.33 6.14 3.14
C ALA A 80 9.52 6.28 4.11
N GLU A 81 9.28 6.28 5.42
CA GLU A 81 10.35 6.31 6.42
C GLU A 81 11.31 5.11 6.32
N VAL A 82 10.78 3.91 6.07
CA VAL A 82 11.58 2.70 5.88
C VAL A 82 12.44 2.82 4.62
N ARG A 83 11.89 3.35 3.54
CA ARG A 83 12.62 3.60 2.28
C ARG A 83 13.74 4.61 2.50
N GLU A 84 13.46 5.75 3.12
CA GLU A 84 14.48 6.78 3.37
C GLU A 84 15.65 6.23 4.21
N LYS A 85 15.35 5.46 5.27
CA LYS A 85 16.39 4.83 6.10
C LYS A 85 17.23 3.82 5.30
N ALA A 86 16.59 3.03 4.44
CA ALA A 86 17.30 2.08 3.59
C ALA A 86 18.19 2.79 2.56
N ASP A 87 17.71 3.89 1.97
CA ASP A 87 18.48 4.69 1.02
C ASP A 87 19.72 5.33 1.66
N LEU A 88 19.61 5.78 2.92
CA LEU A 88 20.75 6.26 3.69
C LEU A 88 21.78 5.14 3.92
N LEU A 89 21.33 3.94 4.33
CA LEU A 89 22.21 2.79 4.51
C LEU A 89 22.89 2.34 3.21
N LEU A 90 22.21 2.46 2.07
CA LEU A 90 22.81 2.20 0.76
C LEU A 90 23.92 3.20 0.42
N ARG A 91 23.73 4.49 0.71
CA ARG A 91 24.77 5.52 0.53
C ARG A 91 26.00 5.24 1.39
N GLU A 92 25.80 4.69 2.59
CA GLU A 92 26.87 4.23 3.48
C GLU A 92 27.50 2.89 3.08
N ARG A 93 27.10 2.28 1.95
CA ARG A 93 27.53 0.95 1.46
C ARG A 93 27.17 -0.21 2.40
N LYS A 94 26.15 -0.05 3.24
CA LYS A 94 25.66 -1.06 4.20
C LYS A 94 24.44 -1.81 3.66
N ALA A 95 24.56 -2.40 2.47
CA ALA A 95 23.46 -3.09 1.80
C ALA A 95 22.83 -4.23 2.64
N LYS A 96 23.65 -4.97 3.40
CA LYS A 96 23.16 -6.06 4.27
C LYS A 96 22.29 -5.54 5.42
N GLU A 97 22.64 -4.39 5.99
CA GLU A 97 21.86 -3.76 7.06
C GLU A 97 20.52 -3.24 6.52
N ALA A 98 20.52 -2.67 5.32
CA ALA A 98 19.30 -2.23 4.65
C ALA A 98 18.35 -3.42 4.35
N ILE A 99 18.89 -4.54 3.89
CA ILE A 99 18.12 -5.79 3.70
C ILE A 99 17.58 -6.32 5.03
N ALA A 100 18.39 -6.32 6.09
CA ALA A 100 17.97 -6.77 7.42
C ALA A 100 16.85 -5.89 8.00
N LEU A 101 16.91 -4.57 7.76
CA LEU A 101 15.87 -3.62 8.15
C LEU A 101 14.53 -3.96 7.50
N TYR A 102 14.50 -4.18 6.18
CA TYR A 102 13.28 -4.61 5.48
C TYR A 102 12.79 -5.96 5.97
N HIS A 103 13.69 -6.93 6.20
CA HIS A 103 13.31 -8.24 6.71
C HIS A 103 12.64 -8.16 8.08
N GLY A 104 13.14 -7.32 8.99
CA GLY A 104 12.51 -7.04 10.27
C GLY A 104 11.12 -6.41 10.11
N LYS A 105 10.98 -5.41 9.23
CA LYS A 105 9.70 -4.74 8.97
C LYS A 105 8.65 -5.66 8.36
N ILE A 106 9.05 -6.59 7.50
CA ILE A 106 8.16 -7.61 6.94
C ILE A 106 7.60 -8.52 8.04
N ALA A 107 8.40 -8.87 9.04
CA ALA A 107 7.97 -9.70 10.17
C ALA A 107 7.01 -8.95 11.12
N GLU A 108 7.21 -7.63 11.29
CA GLU A 108 6.34 -6.77 12.12
C GLU A 108 5.00 -6.42 11.44
N ALA A 109 4.93 -6.47 10.11
CA ALA A 109 3.76 -6.04 9.36
C ALA A 109 2.55 -6.99 9.53
N PRO A 110 1.41 -6.52 10.07
CA PRO A 110 0.27 -7.38 10.38
C PRO A 110 -0.57 -7.72 9.15
N ALA A 111 -0.74 -6.79 8.20
CA ALA A 111 -1.56 -7.03 7.02
C ALA A 111 -0.77 -7.69 5.89
N SER A 112 -1.44 -8.56 5.13
CA SER A 112 -0.82 -9.26 4.01
C SER A 112 -0.41 -8.33 2.88
N ARG A 113 -1.17 -7.25 2.64
CA ARG A 113 -0.85 -6.24 1.61
C ARG A 113 0.46 -5.51 1.95
N ASP A 114 0.65 -5.11 3.20
CA ASP A 114 1.85 -4.34 3.58
C ASP A 114 3.10 -5.23 3.54
N ARG A 115 2.97 -6.49 3.97
CA ARG A 115 4.02 -7.50 3.77
C ARG A 115 4.39 -7.67 2.30
N PHE A 116 3.38 -7.70 1.42
CA PHE A 116 3.60 -7.82 -0.03
C PHE A 116 4.37 -6.62 -0.58
N VAL A 117 3.95 -5.40 -0.25
CA VAL A 117 4.62 -4.15 -0.70
C VAL A 117 6.04 -4.06 -0.14
N LEU A 118 6.26 -4.38 1.14
CA LEU A 118 7.60 -4.38 1.75
C LEU A 118 8.55 -5.42 1.10
N ARG A 119 8.04 -6.59 0.73
CA ARG A 119 8.83 -7.60 -0.03
C ARG A 119 9.19 -7.11 -1.43
N LEU A 120 8.28 -6.39 -2.09
CA LEU A 120 8.55 -5.78 -3.39
C LEU A 120 9.64 -4.69 -3.28
N GLU A 121 9.59 -3.85 -2.25
CA GLU A 121 10.67 -2.88 -1.98
C GLU A 121 11.99 -3.57 -1.65
N LEU A 122 11.97 -4.66 -0.88
CA LEU A 122 13.17 -5.45 -0.61
C LEU A 122 13.79 -6.03 -1.89
N ALA A 123 12.96 -6.47 -2.86
CA ALA A 123 13.44 -6.94 -4.15
C ALA A 123 14.09 -5.81 -4.97
N ARG A 124 13.48 -4.61 -4.98
CA ARG A 124 14.05 -3.41 -5.60
C ARG A 124 15.41 -3.05 -4.99
N LEU A 125 15.48 -3.04 -3.66
CA LEU A 125 16.71 -2.76 -2.92
C LEU A 125 17.81 -3.80 -3.22
N SER A 126 17.43 -5.07 -3.29
CA SER A 126 18.35 -6.18 -3.58
C SER A 126 18.94 -6.05 -4.99
N LEU A 127 18.14 -5.64 -5.98
CA LEU A 127 18.62 -5.34 -7.33
C LEU A 127 19.59 -4.15 -7.33
N GLN A 128 19.24 -3.04 -6.69
CA GLN A 128 20.10 -1.85 -6.59
C GLN A 128 21.42 -2.12 -5.87
N SER A 129 21.40 -3.04 -4.90
CA SER A 129 22.58 -3.47 -4.13
C SER A 129 23.50 -4.43 -4.87
N GLY A 130 23.14 -4.85 -6.10
CA GLY A 130 23.94 -5.78 -6.89
C GLY A 130 23.70 -7.26 -6.56
N PHE A 131 22.56 -7.61 -5.97
CA PHE A 131 22.16 -9.01 -5.70
C PHE A 131 20.97 -9.44 -6.57
N PRO A 132 21.12 -9.53 -7.91
CA PRO A 132 20.00 -9.81 -8.81
C PRO A 132 19.39 -11.21 -8.60
N ARG A 133 20.18 -12.22 -8.24
CA ARG A 133 19.68 -13.58 -7.92
C ARG A 133 18.80 -13.61 -6.67
N LEU A 134 19.11 -12.78 -5.67
CA LEU A 134 18.28 -12.63 -4.47
C LEU A 134 16.97 -11.91 -4.80
N ALA A 135 17.03 -10.83 -5.59
CA ALA A 135 15.84 -10.14 -6.06
C ALA A 135 14.93 -11.08 -6.87
N PHE A 136 15.51 -11.93 -7.73
CA PHE A 136 14.77 -12.91 -8.51
C PHE A 136 14.01 -13.90 -7.63
N SER A 137 14.64 -14.51 -6.63
CA SER A 137 13.96 -15.49 -5.77
C SER A 137 12.81 -14.87 -4.97
N GLN A 138 12.95 -13.60 -4.55
CA GLN A 138 11.88 -12.85 -3.90
C GLN A 138 10.73 -12.55 -4.86
N LEU A 139 11.03 -12.13 -6.09
CA LEU A 139 10.01 -11.82 -7.10
C LEU A 139 9.30 -13.08 -7.61
N ASP A 140 10.00 -14.21 -7.74
CA ASP A 140 9.41 -15.50 -8.09
C ASP A 140 8.42 -16.01 -7.01
N ALA A 141 8.64 -15.65 -5.73
CA ALA A 141 7.64 -15.89 -4.69
C ALA A 141 6.46 -14.92 -4.79
N LEU A 142 6.71 -13.63 -5.05
CA LEU A 142 5.65 -12.62 -5.22
C LEU A 142 4.78 -12.88 -6.45
N ASP A 143 5.35 -13.37 -7.55
CA ASP A 143 4.64 -13.72 -8.79
C ASP A 143 3.63 -14.86 -8.55
N ARG A 144 4.02 -15.91 -7.80
CA ARG A 144 3.09 -16.97 -7.38
C ARG A 144 1.97 -16.47 -6.47
N GLU A 145 2.26 -15.51 -5.58
CA GLU A 145 1.23 -14.88 -4.74
C GLU A 145 0.30 -14.00 -5.59
N MET A 146 0.84 -13.29 -6.57
CA MET A 146 0.10 -12.46 -7.52
C MET A 146 -0.92 -13.28 -8.31
N ASP A 147 -0.50 -14.45 -8.81
CA ASP A 147 -1.39 -15.40 -9.50
C ASP A 147 -2.46 -15.97 -8.56
N ARG A 148 -2.06 -16.36 -7.34
CA ARG A 148 -2.99 -16.93 -6.34
C ARG A 148 -4.11 -15.97 -5.96
N TYR A 149 -3.81 -14.68 -5.83
CA TYR A 149 -4.78 -13.67 -5.43
C TYR A 149 -5.41 -12.91 -6.62
N ALA A 150 -5.11 -13.31 -7.86
CA ALA A 150 -5.55 -12.64 -9.08
C ALA A 150 -5.32 -11.11 -9.02
N LEU A 151 -4.13 -10.69 -8.57
CA LEU A 151 -3.84 -9.27 -8.31
C LEU A 151 -3.95 -8.42 -9.58
N GLU A 152 -3.71 -9.02 -10.76
CA GLU A 152 -3.89 -8.37 -12.06
C GLU A 152 -5.33 -7.89 -12.31
N GLU A 153 -6.33 -8.54 -11.70
CA GLU A 153 -7.74 -8.15 -11.80
C GLU A 153 -8.14 -7.14 -10.70
N TRP A 154 -7.58 -7.28 -9.50
CA TRP A 154 -7.99 -6.51 -8.32
C TRP A 154 -7.19 -5.22 -8.07
N ASP A 155 -5.88 -5.23 -8.30
CA ASP A 155 -4.99 -4.06 -8.18
C ASP A 155 -3.96 -4.06 -9.34
N PRO A 156 -4.41 -3.74 -10.58
CA PRO A 156 -3.54 -3.73 -11.76
C PRO A 156 -2.29 -2.84 -11.61
N PRO A 157 -2.35 -1.64 -11.00
CA PRO A 157 -1.18 -0.81 -10.78
C PRO A 157 -0.09 -1.50 -9.94
N LEU A 158 -0.47 -2.18 -8.86
CA LEU A 158 0.50 -2.90 -8.03
C LEU A 158 1.10 -4.10 -8.76
N ALA A 159 0.29 -4.83 -9.53
CA ALA A 159 0.76 -5.94 -10.36
C ALA A 159 1.78 -5.47 -11.41
N LEU A 160 1.52 -4.34 -12.08
CA LEU A 160 2.45 -3.71 -13.02
C LEU A 160 3.78 -3.34 -12.35
N GLU A 161 3.76 -2.82 -11.13
CA GLU A 161 5.00 -2.52 -10.41
C GLU A 161 5.84 -3.77 -10.17
N VAL A 162 5.22 -4.88 -9.75
CA VAL A 162 5.91 -6.17 -9.55
C VAL A 162 6.54 -6.64 -10.86
N LEU A 163 5.74 -6.70 -11.93
CA LEU A 163 6.18 -7.16 -13.26
C LEU A 163 7.31 -6.29 -13.82
N ARG A 164 7.27 -4.96 -13.62
CA ARG A 164 8.33 -4.04 -14.06
C ARG A 164 9.65 -4.29 -13.33
N VAL A 165 9.61 -4.50 -12.01
CA VAL A 165 10.82 -4.84 -11.24
C VAL A 165 11.32 -6.22 -11.67
N PHE A 166 10.41 -7.16 -11.89
CA PHE A 166 10.76 -8.51 -12.35
C PHE A 166 11.45 -8.50 -13.71
N TRP A 167 10.92 -7.75 -14.67
CA TRP A 167 11.56 -7.51 -15.97
C TRP A 167 12.97 -6.93 -15.82
N SER A 168 13.14 -5.94 -14.94
CA SER A 168 14.45 -5.30 -14.69
C SER A 168 15.47 -6.29 -14.13
N VAL A 169 15.05 -7.17 -13.20
CA VAL A 169 15.91 -8.24 -12.66
C VAL A 169 16.27 -9.25 -13.75
N LEU A 170 15.32 -9.69 -14.55
CA LEU A 170 15.54 -10.65 -15.63
C LEU A 170 16.49 -10.10 -16.69
N LYS A 171 16.33 -8.83 -17.07
CA LYS A 171 17.27 -8.14 -17.98
C LYS A 171 18.69 -8.15 -17.40
N ARG A 172 18.84 -7.84 -16.11
CA ARG A 172 20.14 -7.84 -15.44
C ARG A 172 20.78 -9.24 -15.39
N LEU A 173 19.99 -10.26 -15.07
CA LEU A 173 20.46 -11.65 -15.04
C LEU A 173 20.87 -12.15 -16.43
N ARG A 174 20.18 -11.71 -17.49
CA ARG A 174 20.55 -12.01 -18.87
C ARG A 174 21.89 -11.40 -19.25
N GLU A 175 22.15 -10.16 -18.85
CA GLU A 175 23.45 -9.49 -19.08
C GLU A 175 24.61 -10.21 -18.37
N ASP A 176 24.35 -10.83 -17.21
CA ASP A 176 25.36 -11.53 -16.42
C ASP A 176 25.71 -12.94 -16.96
N VAL A 177 24.91 -13.53 -17.86
CA VAL A 177 25.13 -14.88 -18.41
C VAL A 177 25.81 -14.82 -19.77
N GLN A 178 27.03 -15.37 -19.86
CA GLN A 178 27.82 -15.42 -21.10
C GLN A 178 27.43 -16.57 -22.06
N ASP A 179 26.89 -17.68 -21.54
CA ASP A 179 26.40 -18.83 -22.32
C ASP A 179 25.17 -19.45 -21.62
N GLY A 180 24.05 -19.62 -22.35
CA GLY A 180 22.85 -20.32 -21.85
C GLY A 180 21.68 -19.45 -21.36
N GLY A 181 21.44 -18.28 -21.97
CA GLY A 181 20.37 -17.33 -21.58
C GLY A 181 18.91 -17.79 -21.78
N GLY A 182 18.65 -18.97 -22.34
CA GLY A 182 17.31 -19.40 -22.75
C GLY A 182 16.26 -19.46 -21.64
N GLU A 183 16.65 -19.80 -20.40
CA GLU A 183 15.72 -19.78 -19.25
C GLU A 183 15.27 -18.36 -18.92
N TRP A 184 16.22 -17.42 -18.85
CA TRP A 184 15.95 -16.02 -18.52
C TRP A 184 15.18 -15.32 -19.64
N ASP A 185 15.48 -15.65 -20.90
CA ASP A 185 14.75 -15.13 -22.06
C ASP A 185 13.29 -15.60 -22.07
N HIS A 186 13.04 -16.88 -21.79
CA HIS A 186 11.68 -17.41 -21.70
C HIS A 186 10.90 -16.75 -20.55
N ARG A 187 11.51 -16.65 -19.36
CA ARG A 187 10.93 -15.95 -18.21
C ARG A 187 10.63 -14.48 -18.51
N ALA A 188 11.56 -13.80 -19.19
CA ALA A 188 11.41 -12.40 -19.57
C ALA A 188 10.22 -12.24 -20.51
N GLU A 189 10.11 -13.06 -21.55
CA GLU A 189 8.99 -12.98 -22.48
C GLU A 189 7.64 -13.22 -21.80
N MET A 190 7.55 -14.17 -20.87
CA MET A 190 6.32 -14.39 -20.09
C MET A 190 5.91 -13.15 -19.29
N VAL A 191 6.86 -12.50 -18.61
CA VAL A 191 6.62 -11.25 -17.88
C VAL A 191 6.21 -10.13 -18.84
N ARG A 192 6.87 -10.02 -20.00
CA ARG A 192 6.57 -9.01 -21.02
C ARG A 192 5.15 -9.15 -21.55
N VAL A 193 4.70 -10.38 -21.86
CA VAL A 193 3.33 -10.65 -22.32
C VAL A 193 2.30 -10.20 -21.29
N ARG A 194 2.55 -10.42 -19.99
CA ARG A 194 1.67 -9.94 -18.91
C ARG A 194 1.62 -8.41 -18.87
N ILE A 195 2.78 -7.74 -18.95
CA ILE A 195 2.84 -6.27 -19.02
C ILE A 195 2.05 -5.76 -20.23
N CYS A 196 2.22 -6.35 -21.43
CA CYS A 196 1.47 -5.95 -22.63
C CYS A 196 -0.04 -6.03 -22.47
N ARG A 197 -0.56 -6.98 -21.68
CA ARG A 197 -2.00 -7.13 -21.43
C ARG A 197 -2.54 -6.06 -20.49
N LEU A 198 -1.75 -5.66 -19.50
CA LEU A 198 -2.14 -4.67 -18.49
C LEU A 198 -1.90 -3.23 -18.97
N ASP A 199 -0.73 -2.97 -19.55
CA ASP A 199 -0.33 -1.66 -20.07
C ASP A 199 0.58 -1.82 -21.31
N PRO A 200 0.02 -1.71 -22.53
CA PRO A 200 0.79 -1.83 -23.76
C PRO A 200 1.74 -0.65 -23.98
N ILE A 201 1.51 0.52 -23.38
CA ILE A 201 2.41 1.68 -23.49
C ILE A 201 3.69 1.39 -22.70
N MET A 202 3.55 0.94 -21.45
CA MET A 202 4.68 0.55 -20.62
C MET A 202 5.50 -0.58 -21.27
N ALA A 203 4.85 -1.55 -21.91
CA ALA A 203 5.55 -2.62 -22.61
C ALA A 203 6.42 -2.11 -23.76
N LEU A 204 5.96 -1.09 -24.50
CA LEU A 204 6.74 -0.47 -25.57
C LEU A 204 7.95 0.32 -25.04
N GLU A 205 7.79 1.03 -23.91
CA GLU A 205 8.88 1.75 -23.25
C GLU A 205 9.97 0.80 -22.75
N LEU A 206 9.58 -0.34 -22.17
CA LEU A 206 10.50 -1.36 -21.68
C LEU A 206 11.16 -2.16 -22.80
N GLY A 207 10.47 -2.28 -23.94
CA GLY A 207 10.90 -3.04 -25.11
C GLY A 207 11.97 -2.36 -25.94
N GLY A 208 12.03 -1.02 -25.94
CA GLY A 208 13.07 -0.20 -26.59
C GLY A 208 13.32 -0.51 -28.07
N LYS A 209 12.86 0.38 -28.96
CA LYS A 209 13.16 0.37 -30.40
C LYS A 209 14.64 0.19 -30.72
#